data_AF-A0A962KEU1-F1
#
_entry.id   AF-A0A962KEU1-F1
#
_cell.length_a   1.000
_cell.length_b   1.000
_cell.length_c   1.000
_cell.angle_alpha   90.00
_cell.angle_beta   90.00
_cell.angle_gamma   90.00
#
_symmetry.space_group_name_H-M   'P 1'
#
loop_
_entity.id
_entity.type
_entity.pdbx_description
1 polymer ?
#
loop_
_entity_poly.entity_id
_entity_poly.type
_entity_poly.pdbx_seq_one_letter_code
_entity_poly.pdbx_strand_id
1 'polypeptide(L)'
;MSTITTLKPLVLAIMFASLMACGGGGGDSMATTNNAPTPDPKPTTPVLAAEEAAAIKDDPAVYDVEKNQVLTATVTTTDTSTWTFADVNNDTDDSDAFVPEVDAHIIIDGFADDAKSKNATLRLRGHSSRLADQKSYRIKLAKDAGLWRGEQTFQLNKHPYDLTRVRNKLAFDLFRDIPHIPSLRTQFVKMNITNFDKTGLQYGSKDYGLFT
;
A
#
# COMPACT_ATOMS: atom_id res chain seq x y z
N MET A 1 -41.27 26.49 32.08
CA MET A 1 -39.96 25.80 32.12
C MET A 1 -39.71 25.28 30.71
N SER A 2 -39.12 26.08 29.81
CA SER A 2 -37.65 26.17 29.55
C SER A 2 -37.01 24.78 29.42
N THR A 3 -36.34 24.38 28.34
CA THR A 3 -35.60 25.18 27.34
C THR A 3 -35.32 24.29 26.11
N ILE A 4 -35.44 24.85 24.91
CA ILE A 4 -34.99 24.27 23.63
C ILE A 4 -33.58 24.80 23.35
N THR A 5 -32.61 23.91 23.14
CA THR A 5 -31.22 24.28 22.81
C THR A 5 -31.00 24.17 21.31
N THR A 6 -30.64 25.29 20.69
CA THR A 6 -30.37 25.50 19.26
C THR A 6 -28.93 25.13 18.89
N LEU A 7 -28.75 24.37 17.81
CA LEU A 7 -27.46 24.12 17.15
C LEU A 7 -27.17 25.22 16.11
N LYS A 8 -25.97 25.80 16.15
CA LYS A 8 -25.44 26.77 15.16
C LYS A 8 -24.61 26.05 14.08
N PRO A 9 -24.70 26.46 12.80
CA PRO A 9 -23.80 25.98 11.75
C PRO A 9 -22.54 26.85 11.66
N LEU A 10 -21.37 26.22 11.52
CA LEU A 10 -20.10 26.90 11.27
C LEU A 10 -19.91 27.08 9.75
N VAL A 11 -19.76 28.34 9.35
CA VAL A 11 -19.61 28.80 7.96
C VAL A 11 -18.15 28.68 7.51
N LEU A 12 -17.96 28.10 6.32
CA LEU A 12 -16.71 28.03 5.56
C LEU A 12 -16.46 29.39 4.86
N ALA A 13 -15.32 30.02 5.10
CA ALA A 13 -14.92 31.25 4.42
C ALA A 13 -13.78 30.98 3.43
N ILE A 14 -14.05 31.25 2.14
CA ILE A 14 -13.11 31.21 1.02
C ILE A 14 -12.51 32.62 0.88
N MET A 15 -11.18 32.76 0.95
CA MET A 15 -10.49 34.01 0.58
C MET A 15 -10.05 33.96 -0.88
N PHE A 16 -10.66 34.80 -1.71
CA PHE A 16 -10.13 35.24 -3.00
C PHE A 16 -9.26 36.48 -2.76
N ALA A 17 -7.97 36.42 -3.14
CA ALA A 17 -7.13 37.61 -3.23
C ALA A 17 -7.25 38.21 -4.63
N SER A 18 -7.86 39.40 -4.71
CA SER A 18 -7.99 40.19 -5.94
C SER A 18 -6.72 41.00 -6.21
N LEU A 19 -6.33 41.00 -7.48
CA LEU A 19 -5.26 41.79 -8.06
C LEU A 19 -5.76 43.22 -8.26
N MET A 20 -5.13 44.21 -7.60
CA MET A 20 -5.38 45.64 -7.83
C MET A 20 -4.11 46.28 -8.37
N ALA A 21 -4.11 46.51 -9.68
CA ALA A 21 -3.15 47.36 -10.38
C ALA A 21 -3.56 48.82 -10.19
N CYS A 22 -2.69 49.62 -9.56
CA CYS A 22 -2.73 51.08 -9.65
C CYS A 22 -1.55 51.52 -10.50
N GLY A 23 -1.85 51.92 -11.73
CA GLY A 23 -0.96 52.75 -12.54
C GLY A 23 -1.21 54.23 -12.27
N GLY A 24 -0.14 55.01 -12.26
CA GLY A 24 -0.23 56.47 -12.35
C GLY A 24 1.03 57.21 -11.92
N GLY A 25 1.74 57.81 -12.89
CA GLY A 25 2.34 59.15 -12.70
C GLY A 25 3.85 59.32 -12.89
N GLY A 26 4.29 59.44 -14.16
CA GLY A 26 5.03 60.59 -14.71
C GLY A 26 6.46 60.96 -14.23
N GLY A 27 7.39 61.07 -15.18
CA GLY A 27 8.63 61.86 -15.06
C GLY A 27 9.72 61.48 -16.07
N ASP A 28 9.92 62.32 -17.08
CA ASP A 28 10.86 62.15 -18.22
C ASP A 28 12.35 62.10 -17.83
N SER A 29 13.13 61.28 -18.57
CA SER A 29 14.46 61.64 -19.11
C SER A 29 14.98 60.56 -20.08
N MET A 30 15.35 61.01 -21.30
CA MET A 30 15.93 60.19 -22.36
C MET A 30 17.35 59.71 -22.03
N ALA A 31 17.61 58.49 -22.51
CA ALA A 31 18.79 57.65 -22.49
C ALA A 31 20.18 58.30 -22.55
N THR A 32 21.13 57.73 -21.79
CA THR A 32 22.15 56.83 -22.35
C THR A 32 22.94 56.13 -21.23
N THR A 33 22.67 54.84 -21.02
CA THR A 33 23.59 53.96 -20.28
C THR A 33 23.98 52.80 -21.18
N ASN A 34 25.27 52.72 -21.45
CA ASN A 34 25.90 51.60 -22.16
C ASN A 34 25.73 50.33 -21.31
N ASN A 35 24.76 49.48 -21.63
CA ASN A 35 24.66 48.14 -21.05
C ASN A 35 25.53 47.19 -21.87
N ALA A 36 26.75 46.93 -21.36
CA ALA A 36 27.49 45.75 -21.76
C ALA A 36 26.66 44.50 -21.41
N PRO A 37 26.66 43.44 -22.25
CA PRO A 37 25.97 42.21 -21.91
C PRO A 37 26.61 41.62 -20.65
N THR A 38 25.84 41.53 -19.57
CA THR A 38 26.20 40.71 -18.41
C THR A 38 26.41 39.27 -18.89
N PRO A 39 27.51 38.60 -18.53
CA PRO A 39 27.66 37.19 -18.85
C PRO A 39 26.51 36.42 -18.21
N ASP A 40 25.80 35.60 -18.99
CA ASP A 40 24.78 34.71 -18.47
C ASP A 40 25.34 33.93 -17.27
N PRO A 41 24.62 33.85 -16.14
CA PRO A 41 25.05 33.01 -15.04
C PRO A 41 25.09 31.57 -15.55
N LYS A 42 26.32 31.04 -15.70
CA LYS A 42 26.55 29.63 -15.99
C LYS A 42 25.70 28.81 -15.02
N PRO A 43 24.86 27.87 -15.50
CA PRO A 43 24.06 27.06 -14.61
C PRO A 43 24.99 26.37 -13.63
N THR A 44 24.95 26.80 -12.37
CA THR A 44 25.66 26.16 -11.28
C THR A 44 25.02 24.78 -11.12
N THR A 45 25.72 23.76 -11.59
CA THR A 45 25.38 22.37 -11.27
C THR A 45 25.21 22.30 -9.75
N PRO A 46 24.05 21.85 -9.24
CA PRO A 46 23.83 21.80 -7.80
C PRO A 46 24.95 20.99 -7.16
N VAL A 47 25.56 21.51 -6.10
CA VAL A 47 26.69 20.86 -5.40
C VAL A 47 26.30 19.46 -4.90
N LEU A 48 25.01 19.23 -4.68
CA LEU A 48 24.44 17.95 -4.26
C LEU A 48 24.16 16.97 -5.41
N ALA A 49 24.10 17.40 -6.67
CA ALA A 49 23.62 16.56 -7.77
C ALA A 49 24.54 15.37 -8.11
N ALA A 50 25.84 15.52 -7.93
CA ALA A 50 26.81 14.44 -8.20
C ALA A 50 26.93 13.44 -7.03
N GLU A 51 26.71 13.91 -5.80
CA GLU A 51 26.78 13.09 -4.59
C GLU A 51 25.45 12.34 -4.35
N GLU A 52 24.31 12.98 -4.62
CA GLU A 52 22.99 12.33 -4.68
C GLU A 52 22.94 11.28 -5.78
N ALA A 53 23.52 11.53 -6.96
CA ALA A 53 23.59 10.54 -8.05
C ALA A 53 24.28 9.22 -7.66
N ALA A 54 25.18 9.25 -6.67
CA ALA A 54 25.83 8.06 -6.11
C ALA A 54 25.05 7.46 -4.92
N ALA A 55 24.07 8.18 -4.37
CA ALA A 55 23.35 7.82 -3.17
C ALA A 55 22.14 6.91 -3.50
N ILE A 56 22.26 5.63 -3.16
CA ILE A 56 21.15 4.65 -3.08
C ILE A 56 20.39 4.50 -4.41
N LYS A 57 20.87 3.62 -5.28
CA LYS A 57 20.10 3.15 -6.43
C LYS A 57 19.34 1.88 -6.03
N ASP A 58 18.06 1.81 -6.39
CA ASP A 58 17.28 0.58 -6.25
C ASP A 58 17.93 -0.56 -7.05
N ASP A 59 17.94 -1.76 -6.49
CA ASP A 59 18.60 -2.91 -7.12
C ASP A 59 17.60 -3.64 -8.03
N PRO A 60 17.77 -3.59 -9.37
CA PRO A 60 16.84 -4.23 -10.30
C PRO A 60 16.75 -5.76 -10.08
N ALA A 61 17.81 -6.40 -9.58
CA ALA A 61 17.83 -7.85 -9.37
C ALA A 61 16.81 -8.33 -8.33
N VAL A 62 16.36 -7.43 -7.43
CA VAL A 62 15.31 -7.74 -6.46
C VAL A 62 14.01 -8.14 -7.16
N TYR A 63 13.73 -7.57 -8.34
CA TYR A 63 12.50 -7.76 -9.10
C TYR A 63 12.53 -8.98 -10.03
N ASP A 64 13.68 -9.62 -10.26
CA ASP A 64 13.83 -10.75 -11.19
C ASP A 64 12.96 -11.97 -10.79
N VAL A 65 12.58 -12.05 -9.52
CA VAL A 65 11.68 -13.11 -9.01
C VAL A 65 10.22 -12.91 -9.41
N GLU A 66 9.83 -11.70 -9.82
CA GLU A 66 8.46 -11.36 -10.25
C GLU A 66 8.12 -12.04 -11.58
N LYS A 67 6.84 -12.41 -11.74
CA LYS A 67 6.34 -12.98 -13.00
C LYS A 67 5.35 -12.02 -13.66
N ASN A 68 5.42 -11.85 -14.98
CA ASN A 68 4.44 -11.06 -15.73
C ASN A 68 3.13 -11.83 -15.95
N GLN A 69 2.48 -12.22 -14.86
CA GLN A 69 1.19 -12.91 -14.83
C GLN A 69 0.48 -12.66 -13.50
N VAL A 70 -0.82 -12.98 -13.43
CA VAL A 70 -1.52 -13.11 -12.15
C VAL A 70 -1.14 -14.45 -11.54
N LEU A 71 -0.59 -14.41 -10.32
CA LEU A 71 -0.24 -15.61 -9.57
C LEU A 71 -1.50 -16.30 -9.05
N THR A 72 -1.43 -17.61 -8.85
CA THR A 72 -2.50 -18.35 -8.16
C THR A 72 -2.07 -18.70 -6.74
N ALA A 73 -2.99 -18.52 -5.78
CA ALA A 73 -2.81 -18.95 -4.41
C ALA A 73 -4.04 -19.73 -3.92
N THR A 74 -3.78 -20.84 -3.23
CA THR A 74 -4.78 -21.58 -2.47
C THR A 74 -4.38 -21.52 -1.01
N VAL A 75 -5.31 -21.12 -0.16
CA VAL A 75 -5.12 -21.07 1.29
C VAL A 75 -6.12 -21.99 1.95
N THR A 76 -5.60 -22.95 2.70
CA THR A 76 -6.40 -23.76 3.62
C THR A 76 -6.24 -23.19 5.01
N THR A 77 -7.33 -22.77 5.66
CA THR A 77 -7.31 -22.33 7.05
C THR A 77 -7.82 -23.44 7.96
N THR A 78 -7.28 -23.47 9.18
CA THR A 78 -7.74 -24.36 10.24
C THR A 78 -7.95 -23.56 11.49
N ASP A 79 -9.17 -23.64 12.04
CA ASP A 79 -9.50 -22.97 13.31
C ASP A 79 -8.56 -23.48 14.41
N THR A 80 -8.11 -22.55 15.25
CA THR A 80 -7.29 -22.89 16.41
C THR A 80 -8.18 -23.29 17.58
N SER A 81 -7.58 -23.59 18.73
CA SER A 81 -8.36 -23.76 19.98
C SER A 81 -9.10 -22.50 20.41
N THR A 82 -8.65 -21.33 19.94
CA THR A 82 -9.07 -20.01 20.44
C THR A 82 -9.84 -19.21 19.39
N TRP A 83 -9.42 -19.30 18.14
CA TRP A 83 -9.89 -18.44 17.05
C TRP A 83 -10.40 -19.24 15.87
N THR A 84 -11.51 -18.78 15.33
CA THR A 84 -12.07 -19.25 14.06
C THR A 84 -11.70 -18.30 12.92
N PHE A 85 -11.79 -18.77 11.68
CA PHE A 85 -11.66 -17.87 10.53
C PHE A 85 -12.72 -16.74 10.54
N ALA A 86 -13.91 -17.00 11.10
CA ALA A 86 -14.94 -15.99 11.26
C ALA A 86 -14.51 -14.87 12.22
N ASP A 87 -13.83 -15.20 13.33
CA ASP A 87 -13.29 -14.20 14.25
C ASP A 87 -12.28 -13.30 13.54
N VAL A 88 -11.37 -13.89 12.74
CA VAL A 88 -10.43 -13.12 11.92
C VAL A 88 -11.15 -12.19 10.95
N ASN A 89 -12.20 -12.68 10.29
CA ASN A 89 -12.93 -11.90 9.29
C ASN A 89 -13.83 -10.81 9.89
N ASN A 90 -14.14 -10.91 11.19
CA ASN A 90 -14.96 -9.94 11.93
C ASN A 90 -14.13 -8.99 12.81
N ASP A 91 -12.81 -9.12 12.79
CA ASP A 91 -11.86 -8.29 13.53
C ASP A 91 -11.74 -6.87 12.92
N THR A 92 -12.72 -6.02 13.21
CA THR A 92 -12.80 -4.66 12.64
C THR A 92 -12.03 -3.60 13.41
N ASP A 93 -11.74 -3.83 14.69
CA ASP A 93 -11.03 -2.89 15.57
C ASP A 93 -9.57 -3.35 15.72
N ASP A 94 -8.61 -2.55 15.24
CA ASP A 94 -7.19 -2.88 15.36
C ASP A 94 -6.51 -2.21 16.56
N SER A 95 -7.27 -1.54 17.41
CA SER A 95 -6.77 -0.81 18.58
C SER A 95 -6.94 -1.57 19.90
N ASP A 96 -7.71 -2.65 19.89
CA ASP A 96 -7.91 -3.49 21.07
C ASP A 96 -6.85 -4.61 21.18
N ALA A 97 -6.98 -5.45 22.21
CA ALA A 97 -6.10 -6.61 22.41
C ALA A 97 -6.53 -7.86 21.61
N PHE A 98 -7.63 -7.78 20.88
CA PHE A 98 -8.22 -8.88 20.13
C PHE A 98 -7.50 -9.01 18.78
N VAL A 99 -6.52 -9.90 18.69
CA VAL A 99 -5.75 -10.13 17.46
C VAL A 99 -5.90 -11.58 17.02
N PRO A 100 -7.07 -11.95 16.47
CA PRO A 100 -7.33 -13.30 15.99
C PRO A 100 -6.36 -13.66 14.86
N GLU A 101 -5.79 -14.84 14.98
CA GLU A 101 -4.87 -15.42 14.02
C GLU A 101 -5.16 -16.92 13.96
N VAL A 102 -5.33 -17.44 12.75
CA VAL A 102 -5.63 -18.85 12.50
C VAL A 102 -4.47 -19.54 11.81
N ASP A 103 -4.47 -20.87 11.92
CA ASP A 103 -3.50 -21.71 11.23
C ASP A 103 -3.84 -21.74 9.74
N ALA A 104 -2.80 -21.75 8.91
CA ALA A 104 -2.94 -21.76 7.46
C ALA A 104 -1.93 -22.68 6.79
N HIS A 105 -2.34 -23.24 5.67
CA HIS A 105 -1.47 -23.84 4.67
C HIS A 105 -1.67 -23.10 3.36
N ILE A 106 -0.62 -22.46 2.86
CA ILE A 106 -0.63 -21.71 1.60
C ILE A 106 0.18 -22.44 0.53
N ILE A 107 -0.42 -22.55 -0.65
CA ILE A 107 0.23 -22.96 -1.89
C ILE A 107 0.12 -21.77 -2.84
N ILE A 108 1.25 -21.22 -3.26
CA ILE A 108 1.31 -20.03 -4.11
C ILE A 108 2.40 -20.18 -5.17
N ASP A 109 2.19 -19.62 -6.35
CA ASP A 109 3.18 -19.64 -7.43
C ASP A 109 4.58 -19.18 -6.96
N GLY A 110 5.59 -20.01 -7.25
CA GLY A 110 6.96 -19.75 -6.81
C GLY A 110 7.25 -20.16 -5.36
N PHE A 111 6.33 -20.87 -4.71
CA PHE A 111 6.53 -21.57 -3.44
C PHE A 111 6.11 -23.02 -3.59
N ALA A 112 7.00 -23.97 -3.32
CA ALA A 112 6.67 -25.38 -3.40
C ALA A 112 5.77 -25.78 -2.22
N ASP A 113 4.85 -26.71 -2.46
CA ASP A 113 4.08 -27.34 -1.40
C ASP A 113 5.03 -28.17 -0.50
N ASP A 114 4.99 -27.91 0.80
CA ASP A 114 5.78 -28.61 1.81
C ASP A 114 5.09 -29.86 2.37
N ALA A 115 3.90 -30.18 1.86
CA ALA A 115 3.04 -31.31 2.23
C ALA A 115 2.65 -31.34 3.71
N LYS A 116 2.80 -30.22 4.43
CA LYS A 116 2.39 -30.11 5.84
C LYS A 116 0.93 -29.70 5.92
N SER A 117 0.26 -30.06 7.01
CA SER A 117 -1.09 -29.56 7.30
C SER A 117 -1.14 -28.05 7.56
N LYS A 118 -0.01 -27.45 7.94
CA LYS A 118 0.16 -26.03 8.23
C LYS A 118 1.57 -25.60 7.85
N ASN A 119 1.67 -24.49 7.14
CA ASN A 119 2.94 -23.86 6.79
C ASN A 119 2.94 -22.34 7.02
N ALA A 120 1.84 -21.78 7.53
CA ALA A 120 1.67 -20.37 7.76
C ALA A 120 0.64 -20.07 8.87
N THR A 121 0.53 -18.80 9.22
CA THR A 121 -0.62 -18.24 9.93
C THR A 121 -1.25 -17.11 9.12
N LEU A 122 -2.56 -16.94 9.29
CA LEU A 122 -3.36 -15.93 8.60
C LEU A 122 -4.06 -15.03 9.62
N ARG A 123 -3.94 -13.72 9.39
CA ARG A 123 -4.70 -12.71 10.14
C ARG A 123 -5.16 -11.57 9.24
N LEU A 124 -6.09 -10.76 9.73
CA LEU A 124 -6.54 -9.56 9.03
C LEU A 124 -5.43 -8.50 8.99
N ARG A 125 -5.50 -7.59 8.01
CA ARG A 125 -4.60 -6.43 7.96
C ARG A 125 -5.30 -5.11 7.60
N GLY A 126 -4.58 -4.05 7.90
CA GLY A 126 -4.97 -2.67 7.66
C GLY A 126 -5.70 -2.09 8.87
N HIS A 127 -6.16 -0.86 8.71
CA HIS A 127 -6.93 -0.12 9.70
C HIS A 127 -8.34 0.08 9.16
N SER A 128 -8.55 1.12 8.34
CA SER A 128 -9.84 1.38 7.69
C SER A 128 -10.31 0.26 6.75
N SER A 129 -9.40 -0.47 6.10
CA SER A 129 -9.75 -1.58 5.20
C SER A 129 -10.40 -2.77 5.90
N ARG A 130 -10.32 -2.85 7.24
CA ARG A 130 -10.98 -3.89 8.02
C ARG A 130 -12.50 -3.73 8.03
N LEU A 131 -13.00 -2.52 7.78
CA LEU A 131 -14.44 -2.23 7.73
C LEU A 131 -15.10 -2.68 6.42
N ALA A 132 -14.32 -2.90 5.35
CA ALA A 132 -14.86 -3.33 4.06
C ALA A 132 -15.28 -4.80 4.10
N ASP A 133 -16.32 -5.20 3.35
CA ASP A 133 -16.70 -6.62 3.25
C ASP A 133 -15.58 -7.48 2.64
N GLN A 134 -14.82 -6.88 1.72
CA GLN A 134 -13.69 -7.54 1.09
C GLN A 134 -12.41 -7.26 1.88
N LYS A 135 -12.02 -8.24 2.69
CA LYS A 135 -10.89 -8.16 3.60
C LYS A 135 -9.53 -8.29 2.91
N SER A 136 -8.53 -7.69 3.55
CA SER A 136 -7.11 -7.89 3.23
C SER A 136 -6.47 -8.74 4.33
N TYR A 137 -5.49 -9.56 3.96
CA TYR A 137 -4.87 -10.51 4.87
C TYR A 137 -3.36 -10.30 4.96
N ARG A 138 -2.80 -10.67 6.11
CA ARG A 138 -1.37 -10.92 6.28
C ARG A 138 -1.18 -12.43 6.36
N ILE A 139 -0.21 -12.93 5.61
CA ILE A 139 0.29 -14.31 5.73
C ILE A 139 1.68 -14.26 6.35
N LYS A 140 1.91 -15.09 7.36
CA LYS A 140 3.22 -15.29 7.96
C LYS A 140 3.59 -16.76 7.86
N LEU A 141 4.61 -17.07 7.05
CA LEU A 141 5.14 -18.43 6.90
C LEU A 141 5.77 -18.90 8.22
N ALA A 142 5.60 -20.19 8.50
CA ALA A 142 6.28 -20.87 9.59
C ALA A 142 7.80 -20.87 9.32
N LYS A 143 8.59 -20.87 10.40
CA LYS A 143 10.07 -20.76 10.29
C LYS A 143 10.69 -21.93 9.50
N ASP A 144 10.03 -23.08 9.52
CA ASP A 144 10.42 -24.34 8.90
C ASP A 144 9.72 -24.58 7.54
N ALA A 145 8.89 -23.65 7.07
CA ALA A 145 8.30 -23.69 5.72
C ALA A 145 9.24 -23.11 4.65
N GLY A 146 10.26 -22.34 5.07
CA GLY A 146 11.12 -21.58 4.17
C GLY A 146 10.59 -20.17 3.89
N LEU A 147 11.22 -19.49 2.93
CA LEU A 147 10.89 -18.11 2.57
C LEU A 147 10.32 -18.07 1.16
N TRP A 148 9.21 -17.37 0.97
CA TRP A 148 8.67 -17.12 -0.36
C TRP A 148 9.35 -15.88 -0.93
N ARG A 149 10.20 -16.07 -1.95
CA ARG A 149 10.98 -14.98 -2.59
C ARG A 149 11.82 -14.16 -1.60
N GLY A 150 12.33 -14.83 -0.57
CA GLY A 150 13.11 -14.20 0.50
C GLY A 150 12.26 -13.58 1.63
N GLU A 151 10.93 -13.65 1.56
CA GLU A 151 10.03 -13.10 2.58
C GLU A 151 9.42 -14.20 3.44
N GLN A 152 9.42 -13.98 4.76
CA GLN A 152 8.63 -14.80 5.69
C GLN A 152 7.19 -14.29 5.81
N THR A 153 6.98 -12.98 5.68
CA THR A 153 5.69 -12.33 5.86
C THR A 153 5.37 -11.52 4.63
N PHE A 154 4.18 -11.70 4.08
CA PHE A 154 3.70 -10.92 2.94
C PHE A 154 2.23 -10.58 3.10
N GLN A 155 1.84 -9.52 2.40
CA GLN A 155 0.52 -8.92 2.51
C GLN A 155 -0.28 -9.27 1.26
N LEU A 156 -1.55 -9.62 1.45
CA LEU A 156 -2.50 -9.81 0.36
C LEU A 156 -3.55 -8.71 0.48
N ASN A 157 -3.35 -7.66 -0.30
CA ASN A 157 -4.14 -6.45 -0.24
C ASN A 157 -5.31 -6.53 -1.19
N LYS A 158 -6.51 -6.30 -0.65
CA LYS A 158 -7.72 -6.34 -1.45
C LYS A 158 -8.02 -5.03 -2.17
N HIS A 159 -7.51 -3.93 -1.64
CA HIS A 159 -7.77 -2.57 -2.13
C HIS A 159 -9.27 -2.29 -2.34
N PRO A 160 -10.11 -2.47 -1.30
CA PRO A 160 -11.58 -2.39 -1.44
C PRO A 160 -12.08 -1.02 -1.92
N TYR A 161 -11.33 0.05 -1.64
CA TYR A 161 -11.66 1.42 -2.02
C TYR A 161 -10.99 1.88 -3.32
N ASP A 162 -10.22 1.01 -3.97
CA ASP A 162 -9.68 1.25 -5.31
C ASP A 162 -10.51 0.48 -6.33
N LEU A 163 -11.37 1.18 -7.06
CA LEU A 163 -12.21 0.59 -8.12
C LEU A 163 -11.40 -0.16 -9.18
N THR A 164 -10.18 0.30 -9.46
CA THR A 164 -9.31 -0.31 -10.48
C THR A 164 -8.47 -1.45 -9.92
N ARG A 165 -8.22 -1.46 -8.60
CA ARG A 165 -7.28 -2.34 -7.87
C ARG A 165 -5.83 -2.33 -8.34
N VAL A 166 -5.48 -1.50 -9.32
CA VAL A 166 -4.14 -1.44 -9.90
C VAL A 166 -3.31 -0.29 -9.37
N ARG A 167 -3.90 0.72 -8.72
CA ARG A 167 -3.19 1.97 -8.39
C ARG A 167 -1.98 1.73 -7.51
N ASN A 168 -2.11 0.85 -6.52
CA ASN A 168 -1.02 0.53 -5.60
C ASN A 168 0.16 -0.13 -6.32
N LYS A 169 -0.12 -1.16 -7.12
CA LYS A 169 0.93 -1.83 -7.91
C LYS A 169 1.56 -0.86 -8.92
N LEU A 170 0.74 -0.13 -9.66
CA LEU A 170 1.23 0.86 -10.63
C LEU A 170 2.13 1.91 -9.98
N ALA A 171 1.78 2.41 -8.79
CA ALA A 171 2.61 3.36 -8.07
C ALA A 171 3.97 2.76 -7.71
N PHE A 172 4.01 1.54 -7.17
CA PHE A 172 5.27 0.86 -6.89
C PHE A 172 6.07 0.55 -8.15
N ASP A 173 5.43 0.16 -9.24
CA ASP A 173 6.13 -0.05 -10.51
C ASP A 173 6.77 1.25 -11.02
N LEU A 174 6.07 2.39 -10.94
CA LEU A 174 6.61 3.70 -11.32
C LEU A 174 7.72 4.18 -10.40
N PHE A 175 7.68 3.87 -9.09
CA PHE A 175 8.76 4.24 -8.17
C PHE A 175 10.09 3.58 -8.51
N ARG A 176 10.09 2.41 -9.18
CA ARG A 176 11.32 1.72 -9.61
C ARG A 176 12.14 2.55 -10.62
N ASP A 177 11.46 3.39 -11.39
CA ASP A 177 12.08 4.21 -12.43
C ASP A 177 12.57 5.56 -11.89
N ILE A 178 12.21 5.92 -10.65
CA ILE A 178 12.59 7.19 -10.05
C ILE A 178 13.95 7.01 -9.34
N PRO A 179 14.99 7.77 -9.73
CA PRO A 179 16.28 7.71 -9.06
C PRO A 179 16.16 7.99 -7.56
N HIS A 180 16.97 7.31 -6.76
CA HIS A 180 17.11 7.55 -5.32
C HIS A 180 15.89 7.19 -4.46
N ILE A 181 14.91 6.46 -5.03
CA ILE A 181 13.75 5.95 -4.31
C ILE A 181 13.68 4.43 -4.48
N PRO A 182 13.85 3.64 -3.40
CA PRO A 182 13.59 2.21 -3.47
C PRO A 182 12.09 1.95 -3.53
N SER A 183 11.69 0.95 -4.31
CA SER A 183 10.29 0.50 -4.38
C SER A 183 10.07 -0.85 -3.69
N LEU A 184 8.83 -1.33 -3.73
CA LEU A 184 8.43 -2.64 -3.23
C LEU A 184 8.02 -3.57 -4.37
N ARG A 185 8.24 -4.86 -4.15
CA ARG A 185 7.71 -5.90 -5.01
C ARG A 185 6.21 -6.03 -4.81
N THR A 186 5.47 -5.97 -5.91
CA THR A 186 4.01 -6.14 -5.88
C THR A 186 3.55 -6.97 -7.08
N GLN A 187 2.69 -7.95 -6.82
CA GLN A 187 2.24 -8.91 -7.82
C GLN A 187 0.75 -9.15 -7.63
N PHE A 188 0.02 -9.29 -8.74
CA PHE A 188 -1.37 -9.69 -8.64
C PHE A 188 -1.48 -11.17 -8.28
N VAL A 189 -2.35 -11.49 -7.33
CA VAL A 189 -2.62 -12.86 -6.87
C VAL A 189 -4.11 -13.11 -6.90
N LYS A 190 -4.54 -14.19 -7.57
CA LYS A 190 -5.88 -14.74 -7.43
C LYS A 190 -5.87 -15.74 -6.28
N MET A 191 -6.72 -15.54 -5.27
CA MET A 191 -6.74 -16.38 -4.07
C MET A 191 -8.06 -17.10 -3.86
N ASN A 192 -7.97 -18.40 -3.56
CA ASN A 192 -9.07 -19.21 -3.03
C ASN A 192 -8.79 -19.56 -1.56
N ILE A 193 -9.82 -19.51 -0.71
CA ILE A 193 -9.70 -19.93 0.69
C ILE A 193 -10.68 -21.06 0.98
N THR A 194 -10.19 -22.13 1.60
CA THR A 194 -10.98 -23.24 2.15
C THR A 194 -10.77 -23.31 3.66
N ASN A 195 -11.85 -23.39 4.42
CA ASN A 195 -11.83 -23.31 5.87
C ASN A 195 -12.22 -24.66 6.50
N PHE A 196 -11.44 -25.06 7.49
CA PHE A 196 -11.64 -26.25 8.30
C PHE A 196 -11.76 -25.87 9.76
N ASP A 197 -12.64 -26.56 10.50
CA ASP A 197 -12.66 -26.44 11.94
C ASP A 197 -11.45 -27.14 12.57
N LYS A 198 -11.29 -26.99 13.88
CA LYS A 198 -10.19 -27.61 14.64
C LYS A 198 -10.17 -29.15 14.60
N THR A 199 -11.26 -29.79 14.16
CA THR A 199 -11.37 -31.25 14.03
C THR A 199 -11.07 -31.74 12.61
N GLY A 200 -10.87 -30.81 11.67
CA GLY A 200 -10.62 -31.12 10.26
C GLY A 200 -11.89 -31.26 9.43
N LEU A 201 -13.05 -30.75 9.91
CA LEU A 201 -14.26 -30.69 9.10
C LEU A 201 -14.28 -29.41 8.26
N GLN A 202 -14.38 -29.56 6.94
CA GLN A 202 -14.53 -28.43 6.04
C GLN A 202 -15.89 -27.77 6.22
N TYR A 203 -15.91 -26.44 6.41
CA TYR A 203 -17.16 -25.68 6.55
C TYR A 203 -17.31 -24.51 5.57
N GLY A 204 -16.29 -24.23 4.75
CA GLY A 204 -16.38 -23.19 3.73
C GLY A 204 -15.30 -23.31 2.67
N SER A 205 -15.64 -22.96 1.43
CA SER A 205 -14.67 -22.78 0.34
C SER A 205 -15.19 -21.72 -0.62
N LYS A 206 -14.34 -20.74 -0.96
CA LYS A 206 -14.74 -19.62 -1.81
C LYS A 206 -13.55 -19.05 -2.59
N ASP A 207 -13.83 -18.56 -3.80
CA ASP A 207 -12.92 -17.70 -4.57
C ASP A 207 -12.99 -16.27 -4.01
N TYR A 208 -11.88 -15.80 -3.46
CA TYR A 208 -11.76 -14.44 -2.90
C TYR A 208 -11.31 -13.43 -3.96
N GLY A 209 -11.02 -13.87 -5.19
CA GLY A 209 -10.69 -13.06 -6.35
C GLY A 209 -9.29 -12.46 -6.28
N LEU A 210 -9.14 -11.28 -6.89
CA LEU A 210 -7.86 -10.59 -7.08
C LEU A 210 -7.37 -9.87 -5.81
N PHE A 211 -6.08 -10.00 -5.52
CA PHE A 211 -5.28 -9.32 -4.51
C PHE A 211 -3.99 -8.77 -5.14
N THR A 212 -3.31 -7.92 -4.38
CA THR A 212 -1.98 -7.36 -4.70
C THR A 212 -1.02 -7.53 -3.53
#